data_AF-A0A1Y5PNM4-F1
#
_entry.id   AF-A0A1Y5PNM4-F1
#
_cell.length_a   1.000
_cell.length_b   1.000
_cell.length_c   1.000
_cell.angle_alpha   90.00
_cell.angle_beta   90.00
_cell.angle_gamma   90.00
#
_symmetry.space_group_name_H-M   'P 1'
#
loop_
_entity.id
_entity.type
_entity.pdbx_description
1 polymer ?
#
loop_
_entity_poly.entity_id
_entity_poly.type
_entity_poly.pdbx_seq_one_letter_code
_entity_poly.pdbx_strand_id
1 'polypeptide(L)'
;MSRTRNRTATPAPSTYHLAGQLHARAIDSLYRLTEGHHTLDPIGTHTITAHITLHPWGPSAQLYAIDRTGQLAAAAEATAANPLPATIRSRIRTYQSGALTWNNTAAPISSTGADPSPYVTFEATGAHHYQLHREINPDTFREHWILTIDGQPHPHRFAGPVGAADYLHSEVEPRR
;
A
#
# COMPACT_ATOMS: atom_id res chain seq x y z
N MET A 1 3.84 18.87 43.65
CA MET A 1 3.14 17.87 42.81
C MET A 1 3.31 18.28 41.35
N SER A 2 4.32 17.74 40.66
CA SER A 2 4.58 18.05 39.25
C SER A 2 3.70 17.18 38.37
N ARG A 3 2.83 17.81 37.58
CA ARG A 3 1.93 17.16 36.64
C ARG A 3 2.73 16.82 35.38
N THR A 4 3.16 15.57 35.24
CA THR A 4 3.82 15.08 34.02
C THR A 4 2.83 15.19 32.87
N ARG A 5 3.07 16.09 31.90
CA ARG A 5 2.32 16.10 30.64
C ARG A 5 2.75 14.86 29.87
N ASN A 6 1.90 13.84 29.82
CA ASN A 6 2.02 12.79 28.81
C ASN A 6 1.89 13.47 27.45
N ARG A 7 3.03 13.60 26.77
CA ARG A 7 3.10 14.13 25.41
C ARG A 7 2.54 13.03 24.52
N THR A 8 1.25 13.07 24.23
CA THR A 8 0.62 12.20 23.25
C THR A 8 1.34 12.43 21.92
N ALA A 9 2.22 11.52 21.52
CA ALA A 9 2.89 11.60 20.25
C ALA A 9 1.83 11.42 19.15
N THR A 10 1.61 12.44 18.33
CA THR A 10 0.80 12.28 17.12
C THR A 10 1.42 11.15 16.30
N PRO A 11 0.66 10.11 15.92
CA PRO A 11 1.16 9.04 15.07
C PRO A 11 1.79 9.65 13.82
N ALA A 12 2.89 9.06 13.35
CA ALA A 12 3.40 9.42 12.04
C ALA A 12 2.26 9.17 11.02
N PRO A 13 1.91 10.17 10.20
CA PRO A 13 0.78 10.04 9.29
C PRO A 13 1.02 8.87 8.34
N SER A 14 -0.02 8.07 8.13
CA SER A 14 0.02 6.92 7.23
C SER A 14 0.53 7.32 5.84
N THR A 15 1.44 6.52 5.27
CA THR A 15 1.93 6.71 3.91
C THR A 15 0.98 6.08 2.87
N TYR A 16 -0.22 5.65 3.27
CA TYR A 16 -1.21 5.08 2.35
C TYR A 16 -1.54 6.00 1.17
N HIS A 17 -1.69 7.30 1.42
CA HIS A 17 -1.94 8.27 0.33
C HIS A 17 -0.72 8.47 -0.58
N LEU A 18 0.50 8.39 -0.03
CA LEU A 18 1.72 8.38 -0.84
C LEU A 18 1.74 7.13 -1.73
N ALA A 19 1.42 5.96 -1.18
CA ALA A 19 1.32 4.72 -1.95
C ALA A 19 0.24 4.80 -3.05
N GLY A 20 -0.91 5.43 -2.75
CA GLY A 20 -1.95 5.72 -3.75
C GLY A 20 -1.48 6.62 -4.89
N GLN A 21 -0.61 7.60 -4.61
CA GLN A 21 0.02 8.42 -5.65
C GLN A 21 1.03 7.63 -6.47
N LEU A 22 1.85 6.77 -5.84
CA LEU A 22 2.76 5.88 -6.55
C LEU A 22 2.00 4.90 -7.46
N HIS A 23 0.86 4.40 -7.00
CA HIS A 23 -0.03 3.54 -7.77
C HIS A 23 -0.47 4.20 -9.08
N ALA A 24 -0.91 5.46 -9.03
CA ALA A 24 -1.24 6.22 -10.24
C ALA A 24 0.01 6.46 -11.12
N ARG A 25 1.15 6.83 -10.52
CA ARG A 25 2.40 7.06 -11.27
C ARG A 25 2.97 5.80 -11.91
N ALA A 26 2.72 4.62 -11.33
CA ALA A 26 3.15 3.36 -11.92
C ALA A 26 2.43 3.12 -13.26
N ILE A 27 1.13 3.44 -13.33
CA ILE A 27 0.34 3.42 -14.58
C ILE A 27 0.94 4.39 -15.59
N ASP A 28 1.16 5.65 -15.20
CA ASP A 28 1.71 6.68 -16.10
C ASP A 28 3.10 6.31 -16.62
N SER A 29 3.92 5.65 -15.79
CA SER A 29 5.28 5.26 -16.13
C SER A 29 5.32 4.25 -17.29
N LEU A 30 4.32 3.36 -17.38
CA LEU A 30 4.22 2.39 -18.47
C LEU A 30 4.07 3.05 -19.86
N TYR A 31 3.51 4.26 -19.92
CA TYR A 31 3.34 4.99 -21.17
C TYR A 31 4.50 5.92 -21.51
N ARG A 32 5.28 6.35 -20.51
CA ARG A 32 6.23 7.46 -20.65
C ARG A 32 7.69 7.04 -20.61
N LEU A 33 7.99 5.93 -19.94
CA LEU A 33 9.35 5.52 -19.65
C LEU A 33 9.73 4.28 -20.44
N THR A 34 10.99 4.22 -20.83
CA THR A 34 11.60 3.02 -21.42
C THR A 34 12.03 2.04 -20.33
N GLU A 35 12.43 0.83 -20.73
CA GLU A 35 13.03 -0.15 -19.82
C GLU A 35 14.20 0.44 -19.00
N GLY A 36 14.34 0.00 -17.75
CA GLY A 36 15.44 0.36 -16.86
C GLY A 36 15.01 1.10 -15.59
N HIS A 37 16.01 1.66 -14.91
CA HIS A 37 15.83 2.40 -13.65
C HIS A 37 15.74 3.91 -13.92
N HIS A 38 14.75 4.55 -13.30
CA HIS A 38 14.47 5.97 -13.46
C HIS A 38 14.29 6.62 -12.10
N THR A 39 14.77 7.86 -11.95
CA THR A 39 14.42 8.72 -10.82
C THR A 39 13.32 9.66 -11.29
N LEU A 40 12.23 9.73 -10.52
CA LEU A 40 11.08 10.58 -10.83
C LEU A 40 11.06 11.81 -9.92
N ASP A 41 10.22 12.79 -10.27
CA ASP A 41 10.00 13.96 -9.41
C ASP A 41 9.60 13.53 -7.99
N PRO A 42 10.18 14.14 -6.95
CA PRO A 42 9.90 13.78 -5.57
C PRO A 42 8.43 14.02 -5.20
N ILE A 43 7.95 13.29 -4.18
CA ILE A 43 6.63 13.55 -3.55
C ILE A 43 6.87 13.97 -2.10
N GLY A 44 6.66 15.27 -1.83
CA GLY A 44 7.03 15.87 -0.56
C GLY A 44 8.52 15.71 -0.31
N THR A 45 8.88 14.99 0.76
CA THR A 45 10.28 14.74 1.14
C THR A 45 10.84 13.40 0.67
N HIS A 46 10.08 12.65 -0.13
CA HIS A 46 10.45 11.30 -0.55
C HIS A 46 11.08 11.30 -1.94
N THR A 47 12.17 10.57 -2.07
CA THR A 47 12.79 10.25 -3.37
C THR A 47 11.98 9.15 -4.02
N ILE A 48 11.57 9.34 -5.27
CA ILE A 48 10.78 8.37 -6.01
C ILE A 48 11.65 7.72 -7.09
N THR A 49 11.74 6.40 -7.06
CA THR A 49 12.39 5.62 -8.11
C THR A 49 11.39 4.70 -8.80
N ALA A 50 11.62 4.46 -10.08
CA ALA A 50 10.84 3.54 -10.90
C ALA A 50 11.78 2.54 -11.56
N HIS A 51 11.35 1.28 -11.61
CA HIS A 51 11.99 0.23 -12.40
C HIS A 51 10.99 -0.28 -13.42
N ILE A 52 11.33 -0.13 -14.70
CA ILE A 52 10.53 -0.56 -15.84
C ILE A 52 11.17 -1.80 -16.44
N THR A 53 10.35 -2.82 -16.70
CA THR A 53 10.79 -4.09 -17.30
C THR A 53 9.90 -4.44 -18.47
N LEU A 54 10.49 -4.85 -19.59
CA LEU A 54 9.75 -5.30 -20.76
C LEU A 54 9.72 -6.82 -20.81
N HIS A 55 8.53 -7.39 -20.63
CA HIS A 55 8.31 -8.83 -20.73
C HIS A 55 7.75 -9.19 -22.11
N PRO A 56 7.86 -10.47 -22.55
CA PRO A 56 7.20 -10.93 -23.77
C PRO A 56 5.69 -10.70 -23.80
N TRP A 57 5.04 -10.68 -22.63
CA TRP A 57 3.60 -10.43 -22.48
C TRP A 57 3.23 -8.95 -22.31
N GLY A 58 4.20 -8.06 -22.08
CA GLY A 58 3.99 -6.62 -21.91
C GLY A 58 4.87 -5.97 -20.83
N PRO A 59 4.75 -4.65 -20.62
CA PRO A 59 5.59 -3.92 -19.68
C PRO A 59 5.09 -4.03 -18.22
N SER A 60 6.02 -3.92 -17.27
CA SER A 60 5.74 -3.71 -15.85
C SER A 60 6.51 -2.53 -15.28
N ALA A 61 5.91 -1.84 -14.31
CA ALA A 61 6.51 -0.74 -13.56
C ALA A 61 6.44 -1.03 -12.06
N GLN A 62 7.56 -0.90 -11.37
CA GLN A 62 7.66 -0.96 -9.91
C GLN A 62 8.16 0.38 -9.40
N LEU A 63 7.40 1.02 -8.51
CA LEU A 63 7.73 2.32 -7.95
C LEU A 63 7.98 2.22 -6.45
N TYR A 64 8.98 2.95 -5.99
CA TYR A 64 9.38 3.01 -4.58
C TYR A 64 9.50 4.47 -4.15
N ALA A 65 8.93 4.79 -2.99
CA ALA A 65 9.21 6.03 -2.27
C ALA A 65 10.14 5.73 -1.11
N ILE A 66 11.31 6.35 -1.14
CA ILE A 66 12.33 6.25 -0.09
C ILE A 66 12.35 7.55 0.70
N ASP A 67 12.35 7.45 2.03
CA ASP A 67 12.46 8.61 2.91
C ASP A 67 13.91 9.15 2.97
N ARG A 68 14.10 10.26 3.71
CA ARG A 68 15.43 10.90 3.86
C ARG A 68 16.45 10.03 4.58
N THR A 69 16.01 8.98 5.28
CA THR A 69 16.87 8.03 6.00
C THR A 69 17.22 6.81 5.16
N GLY A 70 16.72 6.73 3.93
CA GLY A 70 16.95 5.59 3.05
C GLY A 70 15.96 4.44 3.27
N GLN A 71 14.91 4.62 4.07
CA GLN A 71 13.92 3.58 4.35
C GLN A 71 12.76 3.62 3.36
N LEU A 72 12.21 2.44 3.05
CA LEU A 72 11.04 2.31 2.18
C LEU A 72 9.79 2.83 2.89
N ALA A 73 9.25 3.95 2.41
CA ALA A 73 8.05 4.56 2.96
C ALA A 73 6.77 4.02 2.29
N ALA A 74 6.81 3.78 0.98
CA ALA A 74 5.70 3.23 0.21
C ALA A 74 6.18 2.59 -1.10
N ALA A 75 5.41 1.65 -1.64
CA ALA A 75 5.65 1.06 -2.95
C ALA A 75 4.34 0.77 -3.68
N ALA A 76 4.40 0.80 -5.01
CA ALA A 76 3.30 0.40 -5.89
C ALA A 76 3.83 -0.26 -7.16
N GLU A 77 2.95 -0.98 -7.86
CA GLU A 77 3.30 -1.58 -9.15
C GLU A 77 2.15 -1.51 -10.14
N ALA A 78 2.49 -1.58 -11.43
CA ALA A 78 1.55 -1.67 -12.53
C ALA A 78 2.08 -2.58 -13.65
N THR A 79 1.18 -3.19 -14.41
CA THR A 79 1.49 -3.95 -15.62
C THR A 79 0.46 -3.69 -16.71
N ALA A 80 0.87 -3.89 -17.96
CA ALA A 80 -0.03 -3.85 -19.12
C ALA A 80 0.24 -5.02 -20.04
N ALA A 81 -0.78 -5.44 -20.82
CA ALA A 81 -0.58 -6.33 -21.94
C ALA A 81 0.05 -5.59 -23.14
N ASN A 82 0.82 -6.29 -23.97
CA ASN A 82 1.31 -5.76 -25.25
C ASN A 82 0.28 -5.98 -26.38
N PRO A 83 0.03 -5.01 -27.29
CA PRO A 83 0.56 -3.65 -27.36
C PRO A 83 -0.21 -2.64 -26.49
N LEU A 84 0.50 -1.57 -26.08
CA LEU A 84 -0.14 -0.39 -25.48
C LEU A 84 -0.88 0.45 -26.56
N PRO A 85 -2.00 1.11 -26.22
CA PRO A 85 -2.67 1.10 -24.93
C PRO A 85 -3.47 -0.19 -24.70
N ALA A 86 -3.27 -0.81 -23.54
CA ALA A 86 -3.98 -2.01 -23.11
C ALA A 86 -4.63 -1.79 -21.74
N THR A 87 -5.43 -2.76 -21.29
CA THR A 87 -5.88 -2.80 -19.90
C THR A 87 -4.68 -2.83 -18.96
N ILE A 88 -4.60 -1.85 -18.07
CA ILE A 88 -3.55 -1.74 -17.06
C ILE A 88 -4.09 -2.30 -15.74
N ARG A 89 -3.28 -3.12 -15.09
CA ARG A 89 -3.51 -3.56 -13.71
C ARG A 89 -2.49 -2.88 -12.82
N SER A 90 -2.92 -2.40 -11.67
CA SER A 90 -2.06 -1.69 -10.75
C SER A 90 -2.53 -1.88 -9.31
N ARG A 91 -1.60 -1.79 -8.36
CA ARG A 91 -1.92 -1.84 -6.92
C ARG A 91 -0.87 -1.15 -6.06
N ILE A 92 -1.26 -0.81 -4.83
CA ILE A 92 -0.34 -0.53 -3.74
C ILE A 92 0.32 -1.85 -3.30
N ARG A 93 1.65 -1.84 -3.17
CA ARG A 93 2.46 -2.97 -2.69
C ARG A 93 2.77 -2.85 -1.22
N THR A 94 3.21 -1.68 -0.79
CA THR A 94 3.63 -1.43 0.59
C THR A 94 3.24 -0.03 1.01
N TYR A 95 2.84 0.13 2.27
CA TYR A 95 2.76 1.43 2.93
C TYR A 95 3.06 1.27 4.43
N GLN A 96 3.27 2.38 5.12
CA GLN A 96 3.53 2.46 6.55
C GLN A 96 2.37 3.14 7.25
N SER A 97 2.02 2.65 8.45
CA SER A 97 1.15 3.35 9.39
C SER A 97 1.75 3.27 10.79
N GLY A 98 2.26 4.42 11.25
CA GLY A 98 3.08 4.53 12.44
C GLY A 98 4.25 3.55 12.47
N ALA A 99 4.24 2.55 13.36
CA ALA A 99 5.28 1.51 13.45
C ALA A 99 5.06 0.27 12.55
N LEU A 100 3.88 0.13 11.93
CA LEU A 100 3.53 -1.03 11.12
C LEU A 100 3.85 -0.80 9.64
N THR A 101 4.48 -1.79 9.02
CA THR A 101 4.64 -1.87 7.56
C THR A 101 3.62 -2.84 7.01
N TRP A 102 2.72 -2.32 6.19
CA TRP A 102 1.66 -3.08 5.52
C TRP A 102 2.13 -3.52 4.15
N ASN A 103 1.98 -4.81 3.86
CA ASN A 103 2.36 -5.41 2.59
C ASN A 103 1.16 -6.08 1.94
N ASN A 104 0.98 -5.85 0.64
CA ASN A 104 -0.01 -6.57 -0.14
C ASN A 104 0.42 -8.03 -0.27
N THR A 105 -0.46 -8.98 0.07
CA THR A 105 -0.12 -10.41 0.11
C THR A 105 -0.19 -11.08 -1.25
N ALA A 106 -0.78 -10.43 -2.26
CA ALA A 106 -0.86 -11.02 -3.58
C ALA A 106 0.54 -11.09 -4.22
N ALA A 107 0.80 -12.17 -4.96
CA ALA A 107 2.03 -12.34 -5.74
C ALA A 107 2.25 -11.13 -6.67
N PRO A 108 3.51 -10.70 -6.92
CA PRO A 108 3.80 -9.62 -7.86
C PRO A 108 3.05 -9.82 -9.17
N ILE A 109 2.49 -8.73 -9.74
CA ILE A 109 1.70 -8.84 -10.98
C ILE A 109 2.55 -9.39 -12.16
N SER A 110 3.87 -9.48 -12.01
CA SER A 110 4.82 -9.95 -13.02
C SER A 110 4.82 -11.47 -13.32
N SER A 111 4.09 -12.32 -12.59
CA SER A 111 4.31 -13.79 -12.70
C SER A 111 3.45 -14.52 -13.71
N THR A 112 2.24 -14.07 -14.02
CA THR A 112 1.32 -14.71 -14.97
C THR A 112 0.14 -13.75 -15.12
N GLY A 113 -0.59 -13.78 -16.22
CA GLY A 113 -1.84 -13.00 -16.39
C GLY A 113 -2.97 -13.38 -15.41
N ALA A 114 -2.63 -13.86 -14.21
CA ALA A 114 -3.53 -14.16 -13.13
C ALA A 114 -4.19 -12.88 -12.63
N ASP A 115 -5.51 -12.97 -12.56
CA ASP A 115 -6.38 -11.98 -11.98
C ASP A 115 -5.91 -11.72 -10.54
N PRO A 116 -5.53 -10.48 -10.15
CA PRO A 116 -5.39 -10.16 -8.76
C PRO A 116 -6.77 -10.39 -8.15
N SER A 117 -6.85 -11.31 -7.19
CA SER A 117 -8.02 -11.52 -6.34
C SER A 117 -8.71 -10.17 -6.08
N PRO A 118 -10.03 -10.03 -6.31
CA PRO A 118 -10.72 -8.75 -6.10
C PRO A 118 -10.68 -8.30 -4.63
N TYR A 119 -10.29 -9.20 -3.74
CA TYR A 119 -10.10 -9.00 -2.32
C TYR A 119 -8.66 -8.55 -2.07
N VAL A 120 -8.43 -7.24 -2.02
CA VAL A 120 -7.14 -6.68 -1.61
C VAL A 120 -6.92 -7.06 -0.14
N THR A 121 -5.86 -7.83 0.11
CA THR A 121 -5.41 -8.18 1.46
C THR A 121 -4.06 -7.53 1.74
N PHE A 122 -4.00 -6.74 2.81
CA PHE A 122 -2.75 -6.22 3.38
C PHE A 122 -2.44 -6.92 4.68
N GLU A 123 -1.16 -7.20 4.92
CA GLU A 123 -0.67 -7.79 6.16
C GLU A 123 0.39 -6.91 6.81
N ALA A 124 0.35 -6.83 8.13
CA ALA A 124 1.38 -6.22 8.95
C ALA A 124 1.64 -7.08 10.19
N THR A 125 2.88 -7.06 10.70
CA THR A 125 3.26 -7.74 11.94
C THR A 125 3.76 -6.71 12.93
N GLY A 126 3.16 -6.71 14.12
CA GLY A 126 3.60 -5.96 15.30
C GLY A 126 3.71 -6.89 16.50
N ALA A 127 3.07 -6.55 17.61
CA ALA A 127 2.79 -7.46 18.71
C ALA A 127 1.86 -8.61 18.29
N HIS A 128 0.97 -8.37 17.31
CA HIS A 128 0.09 -9.36 16.71
C HIS A 128 0.27 -9.43 15.18
N HIS A 129 -0.30 -10.47 14.58
CA HIS A 129 -0.47 -10.54 13.14
C HIS A 129 -1.77 -9.84 12.72
N TYR A 130 -1.65 -8.84 11.86
CA TYR A 130 -2.76 -8.02 11.39
C TYR A 130 -3.03 -8.27 9.91
N GLN A 131 -4.29 -8.46 9.55
CA GLN A 131 -4.71 -8.55 8.16
C GLN A 131 -5.85 -7.59 7.89
N LEU A 132 -5.81 -6.88 6.76
CA LEU A 132 -6.89 -6.05 6.26
C LEU A 132 -7.39 -6.64 4.96
N HIS A 133 -8.68 -6.96 4.89
CA HIS A 133 -9.31 -7.43 3.66
C HIS A 133 -10.49 -6.55 3.27
N ARG A 134 -10.60 -6.33 1.96
CA ARG A 134 -11.73 -5.65 1.33
C ARG A 134 -12.90 -6.63 1.16
N GLU A 135 -14.10 -6.22 1.57
CA GLU A 135 -15.34 -6.93 1.31
C GLU A 135 -16.36 -6.00 0.64
N ILE A 136 -17.10 -6.51 -0.33
CA ILE A 136 -18.20 -5.79 -0.97
C ILE A 136 -19.49 -6.40 -0.42
N ASN A 137 -20.31 -5.58 0.22
CA ASN A 137 -21.62 -6.02 0.65
C ASN A 137 -22.50 -6.28 -0.60
N PRO A 138 -23.02 -7.49 -0.79
CA PRO A 138 -23.72 -7.86 -2.03
C PRO A 138 -25.06 -7.14 -2.21
N ASP A 139 -25.71 -6.73 -1.11
CA ASP A 139 -27.03 -6.08 -1.16
C ASP A 139 -26.93 -4.59 -1.48
N THR A 140 -25.85 -3.94 -1.02
CA THR A 140 -25.67 -2.49 -1.13
C THR A 140 -24.57 -2.07 -2.09
N PHE A 141 -23.77 -3.04 -2.57
CA PHE A 141 -22.54 -2.84 -3.34
C PHE A 141 -21.53 -1.88 -2.68
N ARG A 142 -21.69 -1.65 -1.37
CA ARG A 142 -20.78 -0.80 -0.62
C ARG A 142 -19.57 -1.61 -0.19
N GLU A 143 -18.42 -1.04 -0.46
CA GLU A 143 -17.14 -1.55 0.03
C GLU A 143 -16.98 -1.24 1.51
N HIS A 144 -16.46 -2.21 2.24
CA HIS A 144 -15.96 -2.03 3.58
C HIS A 144 -14.69 -2.86 3.79
N TRP A 145 -13.97 -2.52 4.84
CA TRP A 145 -12.69 -3.13 5.21
C TRP A 145 -12.83 -3.84 6.54
N ILE A 146 -12.26 -5.04 6.60
CA ILE A 146 -12.29 -5.89 7.77
C ILE A 146 -10.87 -6.06 8.25
N LEU A 147 -10.69 -5.80 9.54
CA LEU A 147 -9.48 -6.09 10.26
C LEU A 147 -9.57 -7.46 10.91
N THR A 148 -8.52 -8.26 10.77
CA THR A 148 -8.32 -9.51 11.48
C THR A 148 -7.07 -9.38 12.35
N ILE A 149 -7.14 -9.84 13.59
CA ILE A 149 -6.02 -9.88 14.55
C ILE A 149 -5.82 -11.35 14.94
N ASP A 150 -4.63 -11.90 14.68
CA ASP A 150 -4.30 -13.31 14.94
C ASP A 150 -5.33 -14.32 14.38
N GLY A 151 -5.84 -14.02 13.19
CA GLY A 151 -6.85 -14.85 12.51
C GLY A 151 -8.29 -14.65 12.99
N GLN A 152 -8.53 -13.79 13.99
CA GLN A 152 -9.88 -13.48 14.49
C GLN A 152 -10.40 -12.14 13.92
N PRO A 153 -11.60 -12.11 13.33
CA PRO A 153 -12.16 -10.89 12.77
C PRO A 153 -12.52 -9.90 13.88
N HIS A 154 -12.08 -8.66 13.69
CA HIS A 154 -12.45 -7.55 14.56
C HIS A 154 -13.93 -7.18 14.32
N PRO A 155 -14.72 -6.90 15.38
CA PRO A 155 -16.15 -6.64 15.25
C PRO A 155 -16.47 -5.34 14.49
N HIS A 156 -15.55 -4.37 14.51
CA HIS A 156 -15.74 -3.11 13.80
C HIS A 156 -15.33 -3.24 12.32
N ARG A 157 -16.20 -2.72 11.43
CA ARG A 157 -15.94 -2.58 9.99
C ARG A 157 -15.47 -1.17 9.68
N PHE A 158 -14.48 -1.04 8.81
CA PHE A 158 -13.88 0.25 8.46
C PHE A 158 -14.30 0.69 7.05
N ALA A 159 -14.38 2.00 6.83
CA ALA A 159 -14.62 2.54 5.49
C ALA A 159 -13.40 2.41 4.56
N GLY A 160 -12.21 2.17 5.11
CA GLY A 160 -10.96 2.11 4.36
C GLY A 160 -9.80 1.59 5.21
N PRO A 161 -8.66 1.26 4.58
CA PRO A 161 -7.50 0.72 5.27
C PRO A 161 -6.82 1.74 6.18
N VAL A 162 -6.95 3.05 5.89
CA VAL A 162 -6.44 4.12 6.76
C VAL A 162 -7.14 4.10 8.12
N GLY A 163 -8.47 4.08 8.15
CA GLY A 163 -9.21 4.04 9.40
C GLY A 163 -8.94 2.79 10.24
N ALA A 164 -8.72 1.65 9.58
CA ALA A 164 -8.34 0.41 10.28
C ALA A 164 -6.92 0.47 10.86
N ALA A 165 -5.98 1.05 10.11
CA ALA A 165 -4.62 1.25 10.59
C ALA A 165 -4.54 2.30 11.72
N ASP A 166 -5.36 3.36 11.67
CA ASP A 166 -5.48 4.36 12.73
C ASP A 166 -6.01 3.73 14.02
N TYR A 167 -7.03 2.86 13.93
CA TYR A 167 -7.56 2.09 15.07
C TYR A 167 -6.49 1.22 15.75
N LEU A 168 -5.68 0.50 14.97
CA LEU A 168 -4.57 -0.28 15.53
C LEU A 168 -3.58 0.62 16.27
N HIS A 169 -3.30 1.81 15.75
CA HIS A 169 -2.38 2.75 16.38
C HIS A 169 -2.89 3.34 17.70
N SER A 170 -4.20 3.60 17.80
CA SER A 170 -4.78 4.21 18.98
C SER A 170 -5.11 3.20 20.09
N GLU A 171 -5.59 2.01 19.73
CA GLU A 171 -6.20 1.08 20.69
C GLU A 171 -5.38 -0.20 20.95
N VAL A 172 -4.58 -0.66 19.98
CA VAL A 172 -3.96 -2.01 20.03
C VAL A 172 -2.43 -1.95 20.16
N GLU A 173 -1.79 -1.06 19.42
CA GLU A 173 -0.34 -0.83 19.37
C GLU A 173 0.02 0.61 19.78
N PRO A 174 -0.44 1.13 20.94
CA PRO A 174 -0.07 2.47 21.35
C PRO A 174 1.45 2.52 21.56
N ARG A 175 2.12 3.49 20.94
CA ARG A 175 3.56 3.73 21.16
C ARG A 175 3.80 3.90 22.67
N ARG A 176 4.58 2.98 23.24
CA ARG A 176 5.07 3.06 24.63
C ARG A 176 6.06 4.20 24.80
#